data_AF-A0A961IB47-F1
#
_entry.id   AF-A0A961IB47-F1
#
_cell.length_a   1.000
_cell.length_b   1.000
_cell.length_c   1.000
_cell.angle_alpha   90.00
_cell.angle_beta   90.00
_cell.angle_gamma   90.00
#
_symmetry.space_group_name_H-M   'P 1'
#
loop_
_entity.id
_entity.type
_entity.pdbx_description
1 polymer ?
#
loop_
_entity_poly.entity_id
_entity_poly.type
_entity_poly.pdbx_seq_one_letter_code
_entity_poly.pdbx_strand_id
1 'polypeptide(L)'
;MKSHIQCIIVAIAMFVLQSCSLPTNSSTDDDLSALLTIMQVSNIADQNSDWQNYTMVITATTSNPTKASNPIIDRATWRRVGDSMEIAYSYAHSSNAGAVVGTGTYLFSMPPGYTVDSNKIDISTLESVGIVGVAAYADGVNKMTGVSKIYASNQLALQVGNDTNNHQYMAGGPAHAEPFGAIDRRISFHAMVPIAGW
;
A
#
# COMPACT_ATOMS: atom_id res chain seq x y z
N MET A 1 -2.26 7.58 -41.71
CA MET A 1 -3.70 7.23 -41.82
C MET A 1 -4.10 6.43 -40.59
N LYS A 2 -5.26 6.75 -39.97
CA LYS A 2 -5.78 6.42 -38.62
C LYS A 2 -5.54 7.57 -37.62
N SER A 3 -6.25 8.68 -37.74
CA SER A 3 -7.68 8.96 -37.46
C SER A 3 -7.91 9.39 -36.01
N HIS A 4 -8.21 10.67 -35.89
CA HIS A 4 -8.87 11.34 -34.79
C HIS A 4 -9.87 10.48 -34.02
N ILE A 5 -9.69 10.41 -32.70
CA ILE A 5 -10.75 10.13 -31.73
C ILE A 5 -10.78 11.34 -30.80
N GLN A 6 -11.47 12.39 -31.27
CA GLN A 6 -12.24 13.25 -30.39
C GLN A 6 -13.65 12.66 -30.33
N CYS A 7 -14.32 12.90 -29.20
CA CYS A 7 -15.76 12.83 -28.93
C CYS A 7 -16.16 11.79 -27.88
N ILE A 8 -17.04 12.25 -26.98
CA ILE A 8 -17.85 11.51 -26.00
C ILE A 8 -17.29 11.49 -24.55
N ILE A 9 -17.33 12.66 -23.90
CA ILE A 9 -17.94 12.84 -22.56
C ILE A 9 -18.71 14.17 -22.67
N VAL A 10 -19.93 14.19 -23.22
CA VAL A 10 -21.24 14.07 -22.51
C VAL A 10 -21.29 15.06 -21.32
N ALA A 11 -21.73 16.30 -21.49
CA ALA A 11 -23.13 16.73 -21.69
C ALA A 11 -24.07 16.40 -20.52
N ILE A 12 -23.74 16.90 -19.32
CA ILE A 12 -24.66 17.15 -18.20
C ILE A 12 -24.08 18.41 -17.54
N ALA A 13 -24.60 19.64 -17.68
CA ALA A 13 -25.96 20.07 -17.56
C ALA A 13 -26.23 21.25 -18.52
N MET A 14 -26.92 20.95 -19.62
CA MET A 14 -27.63 21.94 -20.42
C MET A 14 -29.10 21.55 -20.36
N PHE A 15 -29.66 21.57 -19.14
CA PHE A 15 -31.04 21.21 -18.87
C PHE A 15 -31.81 22.48 -18.47
N VAL A 16 -32.52 23.02 -19.47
CA VAL A 16 -33.79 23.73 -19.34
C VAL A 16 -33.75 25.06 -18.56
N LEU A 17 -33.27 26.11 -19.21
CA LEU A 17 -33.79 27.47 -18.97
C LEU A 17 -35.06 27.64 -19.82
N GLN A 18 -36.15 27.03 -19.36
CA GLN A 18 -37.49 27.35 -19.85
C GLN A 18 -37.92 28.62 -19.13
N SER A 19 -38.05 29.70 -19.89
CA SER A 19 -38.44 31.03 -19.42
C SER A 19 -39.86 31.02 -18.86
N CYS A 20 -40.01 30.68 -17.59
CA CYS A 20 -41.14 31.05 -16.77
C CYS A 20 -40.79 32.37 -16.10
N SER A 21 -41.46 33.46 -16.48
CA SER A 21 -41.28 34.77 -15.86
C SER A 21 -41.79 34.72 -14.42
N LEU A 22 -40.88 34.44 -13.48
CA LEU A 22 -41.14 34.53 -12.04
C LEU A 22 -40.94 35.97 -11.55
N PRO A 23 -41.72 36.38 -10.53
CA PRO A 23 -41.74 37.76 -10.05
C PRO A 23 -40.39 38.16 -9.45
N THR A 24 -39.93 39.36 -9.79
CA THR A 24 -38.73 40.01 -9.28
C THR A 24 -38.88 40.35 -7.80
N ASN A 25 -38.54 39.43 -6.92
CA ASN A 25 -38.28 39.73 -5.51
C ASN A 25 -36.85 39.34 -5.16
N SER A 26 -36.20 40.28 -4.50
CA SER A 26 -34.78 40.37 -4.16
C SER A 26 -34.30 39.30 -3.17
N SER A 27 -33.55 38.31 -3.66
CA SER A 27 -32.53 37.56 -2.87
C SER A 27 -31.67 36.63 -3.74
N THR A 28 -31.37 37.02 -4.99
CA THR A 28 -30.75 36.12 -5.98
C THR A 28 -29.28 35.80 -5.77
N ASP A 29 -28.61 36.45 -4.81
CA ASP A 29 -27.19 36.22 -4.54
C ASP A 29 -26.92 35.05 -3.60
N ASP A 30 -27.93 34.56 -2.87
CA ASP A 30 -27.76 33.43 -1.95
C ASP A 30 -27.73 32.06 -2.68
N ASP A 31 -28.38 31.91 -3.83
CA ASP A 31 -28.54 30.60 -4.51
C ASP A 31 -27.31 30.18 -5.36
N LEU A 32 -26.49 31.13 -5.82
CA LEU A 32 -25.25 30.84 -6.55
C LEU A 32 -24.15 30.30 -5.62
N SER A 33 -24.18 30.68 -4.34
CA SER A 33 -23.23 30.22 -3.33
C SER A 33 -23.43 28.73 -3.01
N ALA A 34 -24.68 28.24 -3.01
CA ALA A 34 -25.01 26.84 -2.83
C ALA A 34 -24.54 25.98 -4.01
N LEU A 35 -24.70 26.48 -5.24
CA LEU A 35 -24.26 25.79 -6.46
C LEU A 35 -22.72 25.71 -6.57
N LEU A 36 -22.01 26.76 -6.13
CA LEU A 36 -20.56 26.77 -6.02
C LEU A 36 -20.06 25.81 -4.92
N THR A 37 -20.79 25.72 -3.81
CA THR A 37 -20.52 24.79 -2.72
C THR A 37 -20.74 23.34 -3.17
N ILE A 38 -21.78 23.07 -3.97
CA ILE A 38 -22.06 21.73 -4.52
C ILE A 38 -21.00 21.32 -5.57
N MET A 39 -20.45 22.26 -6.36
CA MET A 39 -19.34 21.96 -7.26
C MET A 39 -18.03 21.63 -6.53
N GLN A 40 -17.72 22.27 -5.40
CA GLN A 40 -16.53 21.92 -4.61
C GLN A 40 -16.66 20.55 -3.93
N VAL A 41 -17.88 20.12 -3.60
CA VAL A 41 -18.14 18.80 -3.00
C VAL A 41 -17.92 17.65 -4.00
N SER A 42 -18.11 17.88 -5.32
CA SER A 42 -17.82 16.86 -6.34
C SER A 42 -16.32 16.56 -6.51
N ASN A 43 -15.42 17.46 -6.09
CA ASN A 43 -13.97 17.21 -6.11
C ASN A 43 -13.44 16.47 -4.88
N ILE A 44 -14.33 16.04 -3.97
CA ILE A 44 -14.01 15.13 -2.87
C ILE A 44 -14.15 13.67 -3.33
N ALA A 45 -14.78 13.42 -4.49
CA ALA A 45 -14.96 12.10 -5.08
C ALA A 45 -13.70 11.66 -5.84
N ASP A 46 -12.71 11.22 -5.06
CA ASP A 46 -12.02 9.92 -5.15
C ASP A 46 -10.58 10.08 -4.64
N GLN A 47 -10.45 10.25 -3.32
CA GLN A 47 -9.14 10.17 -2.67
C GLN A 47 -8.54 8.76 -2.70
N ASN A 48 -9.23 7.79 -3.31
CA ASN A 48 -8.69 6.48 -3.58
C ASN A 48 -8.13 6.46 -4.99
N SER A 49 -6.81 6.28 -5.11
CA SER A 49 -6.24 6.05 -6.43
C SER A 49 -6.53 4.63 -6.91
N ASP A 50 -6.46 4.42 -8.22
CA ASP A 50 -6.33 3.07 -8.76
C ASP A 50 -5.08 2.37 -8.21
N TRP A 51 -5.10 1.03 -8.22
CA TRP A 51 -3.94 0.22 -7.85
C TRP A 51 -2.81 0.38 -8.86
N GLN A 52 -1.62 0.70 -8.36
CA GLN A 52 -0.39 0.86 -9.13
C GLN A 52 0.62 -0.23 -8.75
N ASN A 53 1.30 -0.79 -9.75
CA ASN A 53 2.38 -1.74 -9.51
C ASN A 53 3.68 -1.00 -9.15
N TYR A 54 4.50 -1.60 -8.29
CA TYR A 54 5.87 -1.13 -8.04
C TYR A 54 6.83 -2.30 -7.79
N THR A 55 8.13 -2.04 -7.86
CA THR A 55 9.14 -3.06 -7.55
C THR A 55 9.41 -3.07 -6.04
N MET A 56 9.03 -4.16 -5.37
CA MET A 56 9.38 -4.38 -3.97
C MET A 56 10.87 -4.63 -3.83
N VAL A 57 11.58 -3.71 -3.17
CA VAL A 57 12.97 -3.87 -2.73
C VAL A 57 12.96 -4.40 -1.31
N ILE A 58 13.70 -5.49 -1.08
CA ILE A 58 13.84 -6.11 0.23
C ILE A 58 15.30 -5.97 0.65
N THR A 59 15.54 -5.23 1.73
CA THR A 59 16.86 -5.08 2.35
C THR A 59 16.88 -5.77 3.71
N ALA A 60 18.01 -5.73 4.40
CA ALA A 60 18.09 -6.11 5.80
C ALA A 60 18.98 -5.15 6.59
N THR A 61 18.89 -5.23 7.92
CA THR A 61 19.71 -4.42 8.82
C THR A 61 21.21 -4.77 8.79
N THR A 62 21.59 -5.94 8.25
CA THR A 62 23.00 -6.38 8.20
C THR A 62 23.43 -6.80 6.80
N SER A 63 22.90 -7.89 6.24
CA SER A 63 23.17 -8.28 4.84
C SER A 63 21.87 -8.50 4.08
N ASN A 64 21.75 -7.88 2.92
CA ASN A 64 20.52 -7.93 2.15
C ASN A 64 20.24 -9.35 1.61
N PRO A 65 19.01 -9.85 1.73
CA PRO A 65 18.62 -11.08 1.05
C PRO A 65 18.48 -10.84 -0.46
N THR A 66 18.49 -11.93 -1.24
CA THR A 66 18.03 -11.91 -2.63
C THR A 66 16.85 -12.85 -2.81
N LYS A 67 15.89 -12.46 -3.67
CA LYS A 67 14.79 -13.32 -4.09
C LYS A 67 15.34 -14.47 -4.96
N ALA A 68 14.54 -15.53 -5.11
CA ALA A 68 14.82 -16.56 -6.10
C ALA A 68 14.83 -15.95 -7.51
N SER A 69 15.65 -16.47 -8.41
CA SER A 69 15.77 -15.93 -9.78
C SER A 69 14.49 -16.10 -10.61
N ASN A 70 13.70 -17.13 -10.30
CA ASN A 70 12.44 -17.43 -11.00
C ASN A 70 11.30 -17.63 -9.98
N PRO A 71 10.80 -16.55 -9.36
CA PRO A 71 9.68 -16.66 -8.44
C PRO A 71 8.40 -17.00 -9.21
N ILE A 72 7.49 -17.76 -8.59
CA ILE A 72 6.15 -18.04 -9.10
C ILE A 72 5.31 -16.77 -9.04
N ILE A 73 5.44 -16.01 -7.95
CA ILE A 73 4.76 -14.73 -7.72
C ILE A 73 5.79 -13.75 -7.18
N ASP A 74 5.85 -12.56 -7.75
CA ASP A 74 6.52 -11.39 -7.17
C ASP A 74 5.74 -10.15 -7.60
N ARG A 75 4.73 -9.79 -6.80
CA ARG A 75 3.82 -8.69 -7.12
C ARG A 75 3.66 -7.77 -5.91
N ALA A 76 3.99 -6.52 -6.12
CA ALA A 76 3.73 -5.45 -5.17
C ALA A 76 2.85 -4.38 -5.82
N THR A 77 1.75 -4.07 -5.16
CA THR A 77 0.80 -3.06 -5.59
C THR A 77 0.53 -2.10 -4.46
N TRP A 78 0.23 -0.85 -4.81
CA TRP A 78 -0.16 0.16 -3.84
C TRP A 78 -1.25 1.06 -4.41
N ARG A 79 -1.97 1.73 -3.53
CA ARG A 79 -2.82 2.87 -3.89
C ARG A 79 -2.87 3.86 -2.73
N ARG A 80 -3.23 5.10 -3.05
CA ARG A 80 -3.58 6.07 -2.02
C ARG A 80 -5.01 5.81 -1.55
N VAL A 81 -5.25 5.99 -0.25
CA VAL A 81 -6.57 5.94 0.40
C VAL A 81 -6.62 7.09 1.41
N GLY A 82 -7.12 8.26 1.01
CA GLY A 82 -7.16 9.44 1.87
C GLY A 82 -5.75 9.99 2.20
N ASP A 83 -5.42 10.03 3.48
CA ASP A 83 -4.12 10.44 4.03
C ASP A 83 -3.12 9.27 4.21
N SER A 84 -3.52 8.09 3.73
CA SER A 84 -2.79 6.83 3.92
C SER A 84 -2.49 6.17 2.58
N MET A 85 -1.53 5.26 2.60
CA MET A 85 -1.14 4.41 1.48
C MET A 85 -1.46 2.96 1.82
N GLU A 86 -2.27 2.33 0.98
CA GLU A 86 -2.53 0.90 1.05
C GLU A 86 -1.49 0.16 0.21
N ILE A 87 -0.80 -0.82 0.80
CA ILE A 87 0.25 -1.62 0.15
C ILE A 87 -0.14 -3.09 0.27
N ALA A 88 -0.12 -3.79 -0.85
CA ALA A 88 -0.29 -5.24 -0.91
C ALA A 88 0.92 -5.89 -1.57
N TYR A 89 1.47 -6.91 -0.93
CA TYR A 89 2.59 -7.69 -1.48
C TYR A 89 2.27 -9.17 -1.46
N SER A 90 2.66 -9.87 -2.51
CA SER A 90 2.60 -11.33 -2.61
C SER A 90 3.85 -11.85 -3.29
N TYR A 91 4.52 -12.79 -2.64
CA TYR A 91 5.71 -13.45 -3.13
C TYR A 91 5.60 -14.95 -2.94
N ALA A 92 6.01 -15.72 -3.94
CA ALA A 92 6.10 -17.16 -3.84
C ALA A 92 7.20 -17.73 -4.73
N HIS A 93 7.89 -18.77 -4.28
CA HIS A 93 8.74 -19.62 -5.13
C HIS A 93 8.70 -21.08 -4.67
N SER A 94 9.03 -21.98 -5.59
CA SER A 94 9.20 -23.42 -5.34
C SER A 94 10.62 -23.91 -5.63
N SER A 95 11.56 -22.98 -5.80
CA SER A 95 13.00 -23.22 -5.94
C SER A 95 13.75 -22.05 -5.34
N ASN A 96 14.80 -22.33 -4.55
CA ASN A 96 15.67 -21.30 -3.97
C ASN A 96 16.85 -20.92 -4.88
N ALA A 97 16.85 -21.34 -6.15
CA ALA A 97 17.92 -21.01 -7.09
C ALA A 97 18.09 -19.48 -7.21
N GLY A 98 19.31 -18.99 -6.96
CA GLY A 98 19.67 -17.58 -6.98
C GLY A 98 19.22 -16.77 -5.75
N ALA A 99 18.49 -17.38 -4.84
CA ALA A 99 18.15 -16.76 -3.56
C ALA A 99 19.35 -16.85 -2.60
N VAL A 100 19.60 -15.76 -1.89
CA VAL A 100 20.64 -15.64 -0.87
C VAL A 100 19.95 -15.24 0.43
N VAL A 101 20.24 -16.00 1.48
CA VAL A 101 19.78 -15.67 2.83
C VAL A 101 20.58 -14.46 3.30
N GLY A 102 19.89 -13.34 3.50
CA GLY A 102 20.44 -12.16 4.17
C GLY A 102 20.59 -12.39 5.68
N THR A 103 21.04 -11.39 6.42
CA THR A 103 21.15 -11.43 7.89
C THR A 103 20.53 -10.18 8.51
N GLY A 104 19.96 -10.34 9.70
CA GLY A 104 19.22 -9.27 10.39
C GLY A 104 17.77 -9.15 9.92
N THR A 105 17.05 -8.16 10.45
CA THR A 105 15.63 -7.93 10.17
C THR A 105 15.43 -7.52 8.73
N TYR A 106 14.51 -8.19 8.03
CA TYR A 106 14.19 -7.89 6.63
C TYR A 106 13.23 -6.72 6.54
N LEU A 107 13.55 -5.79 5.65
CA LEU A 107 12.90 -4.50 5.49
C LEU A 107 12.31 -4.42 4.09
N PHE A 108 11.01 -4.18 4.02
CA PHE A 108 10.22 -4.10 2.80
C PHE A 108 10.02 -2.62 2.45
N SER A 109 10.49 -2.21 1.28
CA SER A 109 10.41 -0.81 0.84
C SER A 109 8.97 -0.38 0.58
N MET A 110 8.63 0.84 1.00
CA MET A 110 7.49 1.56 0.45
C MET A 110 7.74 1.99 -1.01
N PRO A 111 6.69 2.29 -1.78
CA PRO A 111 6.82 2.96 -3.07
C PRO A 111 7.70 4.22 -2.97
N PRO A 112 8.57 4.48 -3.96
CA PRO A 112 9.52 5.60 -3.90
C PRO A 112 8.79 6.95 -3.89
N GLY A 113 9.34 7.93 -3.17
CA GLY A 113 8.79 9.28 -3.05
C GLY A 113 7.81 9.48 -1.89
N TYR A 114 7.52 8.44 -1.12
CA TYR A 114 6.64 8.51 0.04
C TYR A 114 7.39 8.26 1.34
N THR A 115 6.94 8.94 2.40
CA THR A 115 7.45 8.77 3.77
C THR A 115 6.30 8.62 4.74
N VAL A 116 6.49 7.82 5.78
CA VAL A 116 5.54 7.64 6.88
C VAL A 116 5.28 8.97 7.60
N ASP A 117 4.02 9.28 7.90
CA ASP A 117 3.66 10.38 8.80
C ASP A 117 3.91 9.99 10.27
N SER A 118 5.08 10.34 10.78
CA SER A 118 5.48 10.05 12.16
C SER A 118 4.67 10.82 13.21
N ASN A 119 3.78 11.74 12.83
CA ASN A 119 2.85 12.38 13.77
C ASN A 119 1.59 11.54 14.02
N LYS A 120 1.31 10.56 13.15
CA LYS A 120 0.13 9.69 13.24
C LYS A 120 0.48 8.29 13.73
N ILE A 121 1.71 7.85 13.51
CA ILE A 121 2.17 6.53 13.90
C ILE A 121 3.64 6.55 14.31
N ASP A 122 3.96 5.78 15.35
CA ASP A 122 5.33 5.64 15.83
C ASP A 122 6.18 4.81 14.86
N ILE A 123 7.38 5.32 14.56
CA ILE A 123 8.43 4.60 13.85
C ILE A 123 9.30 3.91 14.92
N SER A 124 9.34 2.58 14.92
CA SER A 124 10.06 1.85 15.96
C SER A 124 10.65 0.54 15.46
N THR A 125 11.82 0.19 16.02
CA THR A 125 12.42 -1.13 15.85
C THR A 125 11.90 -2.14 16.89
N LEU A 126 11.14 -1.69 17.90
CA LEU A 126 10.59 -2.53 18.97
C LEU A 126 9.39 -3.36 18.50
N GLU A 127 9.23 -4.57 19.03
CA GLU A 127 8.26 -5.57 18.57
C GLU A 127 6.77 -5.18 18.72
N SER A 128 6.40 -4.25 19.59
CA SER A 128 4.97 -3.99 19.92
C SER A 128 4.42 -2.63 19.47
N VAL A 129 5.08 -1.94 18.54
CA VAL A 129 4.73 -0.55 18.16
C VAL A 129 4.64 -0.40 16.64
N GLY A 130 3.81 0.53 16.14
CA GLY A 130 3.78 0.91 14.72
C GLY A 130 3.14 -0.11 13.79
N ILE A 131 2.13 -0.85 14.24
CA ILE A 131 1.42 -1.86 13.44
C ILE A 131 0.53 -1.16 12.40
N VAL A 132 0.72 -1.52 11.12
CA VAL A 132 -0.02 -0.96 9.97
C VAL A 132 -0.78 -2.00 9.17
N GLY A 133 -0.69 -3.28 9.53
CA GLY A 133 -1.35 -4.30 8.74
C GLY A 133 -1.04 -5.72 9.17
N VAL A 134 -1.45 -6.65 8.31
CA VAL A 134 -1.37 -8.10 8.56
C VAL A 134 -0.40 -8.75 7.58
N ALA A 135 0.25 -9.81 8.03
CA ALA A 135 1.21 -10.58 7.26
C ALA A 135 0.94 -12.09 7.38
N ALA A 136 1.31 -12.83 6.34
CA ALA A 136 1.31 -14.27 6.33
C ALA A 136 2.62 -14.78 5.71
N TYR A 137 3.11 -15.88 6.27
CA TYR A 137 4.33 -16.55 5.87
C TYR A 137 4.09 -18.06 5.82
N ALA A 138 4.59 -18.72 4.78
CA ALA A 138 4.60 -20.17 4.71
C ALA A 138 5.85 -20.70 4.00
N ASP A 139 6.26 -21.90 4.40
CA ASP A 139 7.64 -22.34 4.23
C ASP A 139 7.76 -23.82 3.85
N GLY A 140 6.68 -24.40 3.33
CA GLY A 140 6.50 -25.83 3.04
C GLY A 140 6.21 -26.66 4.29
N VAL A 141 6.74 -26.26 5.45
CA VAL A 141 6.55 -26.92 6.75
C VAL A 141 5.70 -26.05 7.67
N ASN A 142 6.14 -24.82 7.90
CA ASN A 142 5.51 -23.87 8.81
C ASN A 142 4.51 -22.98 8.06
N LYS A 143 3.42 -22.65 8.76
CA LYS A 143 2.47 -21.60 8.38
C LYS A 143 2.39 -20.65 9.56
N MET A 144 2.62 -19.37 9.29
CA MET A 144 2.68 -18.32 10.31
C MET A 144 1.85 -17.14 9.84
N THR A 145 1.26 -16.45 10.80
CA THR A 145 0.57 -15.18 10.60
C THR A 145 1.20 -14.12 11.48
N GLY A 146 0.95 -12.86 11.18
CA GLY A 146 1.35 -11.78 12.04
C GLY A 146 1.04 -10.42 11.45
N VAL A 147 1.94 -9.48 11.65
CA VAL A 147 1.70 -8.07 11.41
C VAL A 147 2.79 -7.44 10.54
N SER A 148 2.40 -6.45 9.75
CA SER A 148 3.33 -5.52 9.10
C SER A 148 3.45 -4.26 9.94
N LYS A 149 4.67 -3.76 10.11
CA LYS A 149 5.00 -2.68 11.03
C LYS A 149 5.90 -1.63 10.39
N ILE A 150 5.80 -0.39 10.84
CA ILE A 150 6.73 0.67 10.46
C ILE A 150 8.07 0.45 11.18
N TYR A 151 9.13 0.25 10.39
CA TYR A 151 10.49 0.09 10.92
C TYR A 151 11.34 1.35 10.73
N ALA A 152 11.19 2.00 9.57
CA ALA A 152 11.82 3.28 9.25
C ALA A 152 10.85 4.16 8.44
N SER A 153 11.26 5.39 8.13
CA SER A 153 10.41 6.37 7.44
C SER A 153 9.90 5.93 6.06
N ASN A 154 10.49 4.91 5.44
CA ASN A 154 10.10 4.39 4.14
C ASN A 154 10.18 2.84 4.07
N GLN A 155 10.23 2.16 5.22
CA GLN A 155 10.42 0.71 5.28
C GLN A 155 9.51 0.07 6.32
N LEU A 156 8.95 -1.07 5.93
CA LEU A 156 8.16 -1.94 6.78
C LEU A 156 8.99 -3.14 7.23
N ALA A 157 8.73 -3.66 8.43
CA ALA A 157 9.18 -4.97 8.85
C ALA A 157 7.97 -5.88 9.09
N LEU A 158 8.14 -7.18 8.90
CA LEU A 158 7.10 -8.17 9.17
C LEU A 158 7.46 -8.94 10.43
N GLN A 159 6.50 -9.07 11.35
CA GLN A 159 6.61 -9.95 12.50
C GLN A 159 5.61 -11.07 12.34
N VAL A 160 6.07 -12.32 12.39
CA VAL A 160 5.24 -13.51 12.17
C VAL A 160 5.52 -14.54 13.25
N GLY A 161 4.52 -15.38 13.55
CA GLY A 161 4.67 -16.52 14.45
C GLY A 161 3.49 -17.48 14.35
N ASN A 162 3.48 -18.50 15.20
CA ASN A 162 2.41 -19.48 15.35
C ASN A 162 2.45 -20.08 16.77
N ASP A 163 1.65 -21.12 17.05
CA ASP A 163 1.58 -21.72 18.39
C ASP A 163 2.89 -22.39 18.86
N THR A 164 3.81 -22.68 17.94
CA THR A 164 5.12 -23.30 18.22
C THR A 164 6.27 -22.30 18.18
N ASN A 165 6.11 -21.21 17.43
CA ASN A 165 7.14 -20.22 17.16
C ASN A 165 6.70 -18.86 17.71
N ASN A 166 7.48 -18.32 18.65
CA ASN A 166 7.28 -16.96 19.15
C ASN A 166 7.18 -15.95 18.01
N HIS A 167 6.40 -14.90 18.20
CA HIS A 167 6.28 -13.80 17.24
C HIS A 167 7.62 -13.10 17.09
N GLN A 168 8.27 -13.24 15.94
CA GLN A 168 9.58 -12.67 15.66
C GLN A 168 9.60 -11.94 14.33
N TYR A 169 10.53 -11.00 14.19
CA TYR A 169 10.77 -10.39 12.90
C TYR A 169 11.18 -11.45 11.87
N MET A 170 10.70 -11.29 10.65
CA MET A 170 11.27 -11.98 9.50
C MET A 170 12.71 -11.51 9.34
N ALA A 171 13.65 -12.43 9.53
CA ALA A 171 15.07 -12.15 9.58
C ALA A 171 15.84 -13.38 9.09
N GLY A 172 17.04 -13.19 8.57
CA GLY A 172 17.91 -14.33 8.26
C GLY A 172 18.83 -14.69 9.42
N GLY A 173 19.09 -15.99 9.58
CA GLY A 173 19.93 -16.56 10.63
C GLY A 173 19.25 -17.76 11.33
N PRO A 174 20.04 -18.55 12.08
CA PRO A 174 19.63 -19.86 12.59
C PRO A 174 18.48 -19.84 13.60
N ALA A 175 18.11 -18.67 14.12
CA ALA A 175 17.08 -18.49 15.14
C ALA A 175 15.78 -17.88 14.60
N HIS A 176 15.68 -17.61 13.29
CA HIS A 176 14.60 -16.81 12.71
C HIS A 176 13.95 -17.50 11.52
N ALA A 177 12.74 -17.06 11.17
CA ALA A 177 12.11 -17.47 9.92
C ALA A 177 12.96 -16.96 8.76
N GLU A 178 13.70 -17.83 8.07
CA GLU A 178 14.56 -17.49 6.92
C GLU A 178 13.76 -17.55 5.60
N PRO A 179 13.20 -16.43 5.11
CA PRO A 179 12.15 -16.49 4.10
C PRO A 179 12.63 -16.66 2.67
N PHE A 180 13.94 -16.65 2.41
CA PHE A 180 14.49 -16.83 1.06
C PHE A 180 15.41 -18.05 0.91
N GLY A 181 15.75 -18.74 2.00
CA GLY A 181 16.73 -19.83 1.97
C GLY A 181 16.19 -21.19 1.58
N ALA A 182 14.91 -21.48 1.83
CA ALA A 182 14.36 -22.80 1.55
C ALA A 182 13.59 -22.89 0.23
N ILE A 183 13.28 -24.12 -0.16
CA ILE A 183 12.77 -24.46 -1.49
C ILE A 183 11.35 -23.94 -1.73
N ASP A 184 10.45 -24.03 -0.74
CA ASP A 184 9.10 -23.49 -0.83
C ASP A 184 8.96 -22.30 0.13
N ARG A 185 8.60 -21.14 -0.43
CA ARG A 185 8.43 -19.90 0.32
C ARG A 185 7.27 -19.12 -0.22
N ARG A 186 6.45 -18.61 0.68
CA ARG A 186 5.29 -17.77 0.42
C ARG A 186 5.23 -16.66 1.46
N ILE A 187 5.16 -15.43 0.99
CA ILE A 187 5.07 -14.24 1.84
C ILE A 187 3.96 -13.38 1.28
N SER A 188 3.06 -12.91 2.12
CA SER A 188 2.09 -11.89 1.73
C SER A 188 1.82 -10.96 2.87
N PHE A 189 1.61 -9.69 2.57
CA PHE A 189 1.12 -8.75 3.56
C PHE A 189 0.21 -7.70 2.92
N HIS A 190 -0.59 -7.08 3.78
CA HIS A 190 -1.46 -5.98 3.45
C HIS A 190 -1.35 -4.91 4.53
N ALA A 191 -0.94 -3.70 4.17
CA ALA A 191 -0.64 -2.61 5.09
C ALA A 191 -1.33 -1.32 4.70
N MET A 192 -1.79 -0.54 5.69
CA MET A 192 -2.31 0.81 5.57
C MET A 192 -1.38 1.77 6.30
N VAL A 193 -0.56 2.49 5.56
CA VAL A 193 0.54 3.31 6.08
C VAL A 193 0.16 4.79 6.01
N PRO A 194 0.09 5.53 7.13
CA PRO A 194 -0.08 6.98 7.10
C PRO A 194 1.10 7.64 6.37
N ILE A 195 0.83 8.53 5.41
CA ILE A 195 1.88 9.19 4.60
C ILE A 195 1.93 10.69 4.87
N ALA A 196 3.14 11.25 4.95
CA ALA A 196 3.34 12.68 5.21
C ALA A 196 3.12 13.53 3.96
N GLY A 197 2.66 14.78 4.15
CA GLY A 197 2.60 15.81 3.10
C GLY A 197 1.30 15.85 2.30
N TRP A 198 0.20 15.29 2.83
CA TRP A 198 -1.06 15.12 2.11
C TRP A 198 -2.30 15.29 2.99
#